data_AF-A0A2N2ZJB6-F1
#
_entry.id   AF-A0A2N2ZJB6-F1
#
_cell.length_a   1.000
_cell.length_b   1.000
_cell.length_c   1.000
_cell.angle_alpha   90.00
_cell.angle_beta   90.00
_cell.angle_gamma   90.00
#
_symmetry.space_group_name_H-M   'P 1'
#
loop_
_entity.id
_entity.type
_entity.pdbx_description
1 polymer ?
#
loop_
_entity_poly.entity_id
_entity_poly.type
_entity_poly.pdbx_seq_one_letter_code
_entity_poly.pdbx_strand_id
1 'polypeptide(L)' 'KLPKNEKKQRFENFVNSFYIKQRQHISSDKSLLNLMKGYWSSFSFFYEDPDKVFTLIKRTKTINEFENILLSTFTK' A
#
# COMPACT_ATOMS: atom_id res chain seq x y z
N LYS A 1 -11.25 2.73 14.27
CA LYS A 1 -9.87 2.18 14.16
C LYS A 1 -9.97 0.69 13.93
N LEU A 2 -9.37 0.14 12.86
CA LEU A 2 -9.38 -1.31 12.63
C LEU A 2 -8.56 -2.03 13.73
N PRO A 3 -9.06 -3.13 14.32
CA PRO A 3 -8.28 -4.01 15.19
C PRO A 3 -6.99 -4.50 14.49
N LYS A 4 -5.92 -4.76 15.26
CA LYS A 4 -4.61 -5.13 14.71
C LYS A 4 -4.67 -6.34 13.75
N ASN A 5 -5.55 -7.30 14.03
CA ASN A 5 -5.75 -8.49 13.21
C ASN A 5 -6.47 -8.19 11.88
N GLU A 6 -7.38 -7.21 11.85
CA GLU A 6 -8.06 -6.81 10.61
C GLU A 6 -7.15 -6.00 9.67
N LYS A 7 -6.22 -5.22 10.23
CA LYS A 7 -5.22 -4.48 9.44
C LYS A 7 -4.37 -5.43 8.59
N LYS A 8 -3.87 -6.51 9.21
CA LYS A 8 -3.07 -7.54 8.55
C LYS A 8 -3.87 -8.27 7.47
N GLN A 9 -5.08 -8.72 7.79
CA GLN A 9 -5.92 -9.45 6.85
C GLN A 9 -6.31 -8.59 5.64
N ARG A 10 -6.62 -7.30 5.83
CA ARG A 10 -6.89 -6.40 4.70
C ARG A 10 -5.64 -6.11 3.87
N PHE A 11 -4.47 -5.99 4.50
CA PHE A 11 -3.20 -5.86 3.78
C PHE A 11 -2.90 -7.09 2.93
N GLU A 12 -3.04 -8.29 3.49
CA GLU A 12 -2.88 -9.56 2.76
C GLU A 12 -3.88 -9.66 1.59
N ASN A 13 -5.15 -9.28 1.82
CA ASN A 13 -6.15 -9.22 0.76
C ASN A 13 -5.78 -8.22 -0.34
N PHE A 14 -5.26 -7.05 0.00
CA PHE A 14 -4.76 -6.08 -0.98
C PHE A 14 -3.61 -6.66 -1.80
N VAL A 15 -2.60 -7.25 -1.15
CA VAL A 15 -1.44 -7.82 -1.83
C VAL A 15 -1.88 -8.92 -2.79
N ASN A 16 -2.66 -9.88 -2.28
CA ASN A 16 -3.05 -11.07 -3.04
C ASN A 16 -4.12 -10.78 -4.11
N SER A 17 -5.06 -9.87 -3.84
CA SER A 17 -6.22 -9.67 -4.72
C SER A 17 -6.06 -8.51 -5.69
N PHE A 18 -5.20 -7.53 -5.38
CA PHE A 18 -5.05 -6.31 -6.18
C PHE A 18 -3.61 -6.12 -6.65
N TYR A 19 -2.63 -6.02 -5.74
CA TYR A 19 -1.25 -5.68 -6.10
C TYR A 19 -0.64 -6.66 -7.11
N ILE A 20 -0.71 -7.96 -6.82
CA ILE A 20 -0.15 -9.01 -7.70
C ILE A 20 -0.78 -8.95 -9.09
N LYS A 21 -2.11 -8.78 -9.17
CA LYS A 21 -2.81 -8.68 -10.45
C LYS A 21 -2.36 -7.44 -11.23
N GLN A 22 -2.29 -6.28 -10.58
CA GLN A 22 -1.85 -5.05 -11.25
C GLN A 22 -0.40 -5.14 -11.71
N ARG A 23 0.48 -5.79 -10.95
CA ARG A 23 1.88 -6.02 -11.33
C ARG A 23 2.02 -6.94 -12.55
N GLN A 24 1.10 -7.88 -12.76
CA GLN A 24 1.07 -8.73 -13.95
C GLN A 24 0.57 -7.99 -15.21
N HIS A 25 -0.33 -7.02 -15.03
CA HIS A 25 -0.93 -6.29 -16.15
C HIS A 25 -0.21 -4.98 -16.51
N ILE A 26 0.48 -4.37 -15.55
CA ILE A 26 1.19 -3.09 -15.74
C ILE A 26 2.69 -3.37 -15.85
N SER A 27 3.20 -3.24 -17.07
CA SER A 27 4.62 -3.42 -17.38
C SER A 27 5.51 -2.24 -16.95
N SER A 28 4.93 -1.08 -16.68
CA SER A 28 5.67 0.11 -16.24
C SER A 28 5.62 0.28 -14.73
N ASP A 29 6.79 0.21 -14.09
CA ASP A 29 6.95 0.46 -12.65
C ASP A 29 6.41 1.83 -12.22
N LYS A 30 6.54 2.85 -13.08
CA LYS A 30 6.03 4.20 -12.80
C LYS A 30 4.49 4.22 -12.76
N SER A 31 3.85 3.56 -13.72
CA SER A 31 2.39 3.47 -13.77
C SER A 31 1.85 2.63 -12.61
N LEU A 32 2.53 1.52 -12.29
CA LEU A 32 2.18 0.67 -11.15
C LEU A 32 2.30 1.45 -9.84
N LEU A 33 3.41 2.16 -9.62
CA LEU A 33 3.63 2.98 -8.44
C LEU A 33 2.56 4.07 -8.28
N ASN A 34 2.21 4.77 -9.36
CA ASN A 34 1.16 5.80 -9.31
C ASN A 34 -0.21 5.21 -8.95
N LEU A 35 -0.59 4.07 -9.55
CA LEU A 35 -1.83 3.37 -9.22
C LEU A 35 -1.85 2.96 -7.74
N MET A 36 -0.74 2.39 -7.25
CA MET A 36 -0.63 1.96 -5.87
C MET A 36 -0.71 3.13 -4.88
N LYS A 37 -0.04 4.24 -5.16
CA LYS A 37 -0.17 5.47 -4.34
C LYS A 37 -1.60 5.98 -4.30
N GLY A 38 -2.31 5.95 -5.42
CA GLY A 38 -3.72 6.34 -5.49
C GLY A 38 -4.61 5.44 -4.63
N TYR A 39 -4.45 4.13 -4.75
CA TYR A 39 -5.19 3.16 -3.93
C TYR A 39 -4.96 3.39 -2.43
N TRP A 40 -3.70 3.56 -2.02
CA TRP A 40 -3.35 3.72 -0.62
C TRP A 40 -3.70 5.09 -0.04
N SER A 41 -3.81 6.13 -0.87
CA SER A 41 -4.41 7.40 -0.46
C SER A 41 -5.82 7.16 0.09
N SER A 42 -6.64 6.41 -0.62
CA SER A 42 -8.01 6.10 -0.21
C SER A 42 -8.05 5.14 0.99
N PHE A 43 -7.11 4.19 1.07
CA PHE A 43 -7.11 3.18 2.11
C PHE A 43 -6.49 3.65 3.44
N SER A 44 -5.62 4.67 3.42
CA SER A 44 -4.98 5.24 4.61
C SER A 44 -5.99 5.75 5.66
N PHE A 45 -7.18 6.19 5.23
CA PHE A 45 -8.25 6.70 6.11
C PHE A 45 -8.72 5.70 7.18
N PHE A 46 -8.54 4.40 6.97
CA PHE A 46 -8.96 3.37 7.93
C PHE A 46 -7.97 3.16 9.09
N TYR A 47 -6.85 3.90 9.11
CA TYR A 47 -5.78 3.75 10.10
C TYR A 47 -5.86 4.78 11.23
N GLU A 48 -5.09 4.52 12.30
CA GLU A 48 -5.04 5.40 13.47
C GLU A 48 -4.33 6.72 13.20
N ASP A 49 -3.36 6.69 12.29
CA ASP A 49 -2.54 7.84 11.88
C ASP A 49 -2.46 7.85 10.34
N PRO A 50 -3.56 8.24 9.67
CA PRO A 50 -3.67 8.22 8.21
C PRO A 50 -2.62 9.12 7.55
N ASP A 51 -2.32 10.27 8.17
CA ASP A 51 -1.39 11.27 7.63
C ASP A 51 0.04 10.76 7.58
N LYS A 52 0.49 10.03 8.61
CA LYS A 52 1.82 9.43 8.63
C LYS A 52 1.97 8.35 7.56
N VAL A 53 0.99 7.46 7.43
CA VAL A 53 0.97 6.40 6.42
C VAL A 53 0.95 7.00 5.02
N PHE A 54 0.09 7.99 4.80
CA PHE A 54 -0.03 8.69 3.52
C PHE A 54 1.27 9.41 3.15
N THR A 55 1.89 10.12 4.09
CA THR A 55 3.14 10.85 3.87
C THR A 55 4.28 9.91 3.47
N LEU A 56 4.38 8.75 4.13
CA LEU A 56 5.38 7.73 3.81
C LEU A 56 5.18 7.18 2.39
N ILE A 57 3.96 6.75 2.07
CA ILE A 57 3.63 6.17 0.76
C ILE A 57 3.80 7.19 -0.37
N LYS A 58 3.38 8.44 -0.17
CA LYS A 58 3.47 9.51 -1.17
C LYS A 58 4.92 9.81 -1.58
N ARG A 59 5.87 9.71 -0.65
CA ARG A 59 7.29 10.05 -0.84
C ARG A 59 8.09 9.01 -1.62
N THR A 60 7.58 7.80 -1.79
CA THR A 60 8.25 6.71 -2.53
C THR A 60 8.50 7.10 -3.98
N LYS A 61 9.65 6.75 -4.54
CA LYS A 61 10.01 7.05 -5.94
C LYS A 61 10.10 5.79 -6.80
N THR A 62 10.27 4.64 -6.17
CA THR A 62 10.38 3.34 -6.82
C THR A 62 9.36 2.37 -6.24
N ILE A 63 9.05 1.31 -7.00
CA ILE A 63 8.15 0.26 -6.52
C ILE A 63 8.73 -0.46 -5.30
N ASN A 64 10.04 -0.69 -5.27
CA ASN A 64 10.73 -1.33 -4.14
C ASN A 64 10.64 -0.49 -2.86
N GLU A 65 10.83 0.82 -2.94
CA GLU A 65 10.66 1.71 -1.78
C GLU A 65 9.23 1.63 -1.24
N PHE A 66 8.25 1.58 -2.15
CA PHE A 66 6.84 1.44 -1.80
C PHE A 66 6.54 0.10 -1.13
N GLU A 67 7.02 -1.02 -1.66
CA GLU A 67 6.89 -2.35 -1.05
C GLU A 67 7.54 -2.40 0.34
N ASN A 68 8.72 -1.81 0.51
CA ASN A 68 9.41 -1.76 1.80
C ASN A 68 8.62 -0.94 2.84
N ILE A 69 8.07 0.21 2.44
CA ILE A 69 7.22 1.02 3.32
C ILE A 69 5.95 0.26 3.70
N LEU A 70 5.28 -0.37 2.73
CA LEU A 70 4.12 -1.22 2.97
C LEU A 70 4.44 -2.31 4.00
N LEU A 71 5.48 -3.11 3.76
CA LEU A 71 5.87 -4.18 4.67
C LEU A 71 6.15 -3.62 6.07
N SER A 72 6.97 -2.58 6.20
CA SER A 72 7.30 -1.99 7.51
C SER A 72 6.10 -1.40 8.25
N THR A 73 5.09 -0.90 7.53
CA THR A 73 3.90 -0.24 8.08
C THR A 73 2.80 -1.22 8.44
N PHE A 74 2.66 -2.32 7.68
CA PHE A 74 1.49 -3.21 7.78
C PHE A 74 1.80 -4.63 8.25
N THR A 75 3.08 -5.01 8.41
CA THR A 75 3.47 -6.33 8.96
C THR A 75 4.10 -6.30 10.36
N LYS A 76 4.28 -5.11 10.98
CA LYS A 76 4.67 -4.94 12.39
C LYS A 76 3.44 -4.73 13.30
#